data_AF-A0A942HGF0-F1
#
_entry.id   AF-A0A942HGF0-F1
#
_cell.length_a   1.000
_cell.length_b   1.000
_cell.length_c   1.000
_cell.angle_alpha   90.00
_cell.angle_beta   90.00
_cell.angle_gamma   90.00
#
_symmetry.space_group_name_H-M   'P 1'
#
loop_
_entity.id
_entity.type
_entity.pdbx_description
1 polymer ?
#
loop_
_entity_poly.entity_id
_entity_poly.type
_entity_poly.pdbx_seq_one_letter_code
_entity_poly.pdbx_strand_id
1 'polypeptide(L)'
;MGDLLQNKLATRVAQELGTALAAALGTTATPQPLATQPAGAGYLISARVAGGHTGVIVAWVDAVLGDAAARTASSREGQPALDAVTTLLKDTTTHACALVALAPEFSALRFTVSAVTPGPAPTGASAFQMALPDAAEATLAVTATLAEPEERESPRINGNLDLVLDVELPLVVRFGRTTLSLKALSGLGPGSIVDMGRSPDDPVELLVSDKVIAYGEVVIVDGSYGLRITDLVSRSDRIRALETH
;
A
#
# COMPACT_ATOMS: atom_id res chain seq x y z
N MET A 1 -1.03 1.11 21.02
CA MET A 1 -2.26 1.88 20.66
C MET A 1 -2.83 1.42 19.31
N GLY A 2 -1.99 0.93 18.37
CA GLY A 2 -2.40 0.44 17.05
C GLY A 2 -3.41 -0.71 17.03
N ASP A 3 -3.28 -1.74 17.88
CA ASP A 3 -4.21 -2.89 17.90
C ASP A 3 -5.67 -2.51 18.19
N LEU A 4 -5.88 -1.47 19.02
CA LEU A 4 -7.24 -1.02 19.37
C LEU A 4 -7.92 -0.31 18.18
N LEU A 5 -7.16 0.43 17.39
CA LEU A 5 -7.64 1.08 16.16
C LEU A 5 -7.90 0.07 15.05
N GLN A 6 -7.01 -0.92 14.89
CA GLN A 6 -7.19 -2.03 13.94
C GLN A 6 -8.47 -2.81 14.24
N ASN A 7 -8.68 -3.20 15.50
CA ASN A 7 -9.86 -3.97 15.89
C ASN A 7 -11.16 -3.15 15.72
N LYS A 8 -11.14 -1.86 16.06
CA LYS A 8 -12.27 -0.94 15.80
C LYS A 8 -12.57 -0.80 14.31
N LEU A 9 -11.54 -0.64 13.47
CA LEU A 9 -11.71 -0.53 12.03
C LEU A 9 -12.24 -1.84 11.42
N ALA A 10 -11.67 -2.99 11.79
CA ALA A 10 -12.13 -4.29 11.33
C ALA A 10 -13.61 -4.52 11.68
N THR A 11 -13.99 -4.21 12.92
CA THR A 11 -15.37 -4.34 13.41
C THR A 11 -16.31 -3.41 12.64
N ARG A 12 -15.92 -2.15 12.43
CA ARG A 12 -16.76 -1.18 11.73
C ARG A 12 -16.93 -1.54 10.25
N VAL A 13 -15.84 -1.92 9.57
CA VAL A 13 -15.88 -2.37 8.18
C VAL A 13 -16.76 -3.59 8.02
N ALA A 14 -16.64 -4.58 8.91
CA ALA A 14 -17.48 -5.76 8.86
C ALA A 14 -18.97 -5.45 9.04
N GLN A 15 -19.31 -4.49 9.91
CA GLN A 15 -20.69 -4.09 10.15
C GLN A 15 -21.30 -3.36 8.95
N GLU A 16 -20.58 -2.40 8.36
CA GLU A 16 -21.03 -1.68 7.16
C GLU A 16 -21.10 -2.62 5.94
N LEU A 17 -20.11 -3.51 5.79
CA LEU A 17 -20.06 -4.48 4.69
C LEU A 17 -21.17 -5.52 4.82
N GLY A 18 -21.42 -6.07 6.01
CA GLY A 18 -22.53 -6.97 6.25
C GLY A 18 -23.89 -6.31 6.00
N THR A 19 -24.06 -5.05 6.38
CA THR A 19 -25.30 -4.28 6.10
C THR A 19 -25.48 -4.02 4.61
N ALA A 20 -24.41 -3.63 3.91
CA ALA A 20 -24.43 -3.40 2.47
C ALA A 20 -24.71 -4.70 1.69
N LEU A 21 -24.12 -5.83 2.10
CA LEU A 21 -24.40 -7.14 1.54
C LEU A 21 -25.83 -7.58 1.81
N ALA A 22 -26.34 -7.38 3.02
CA ALA A 22 -27.72 -7.70 3.36
C ALA A 22 -28.69 -6.96 2.42
N ALA A 23 -28.48 -5.66 2.23
CA ALA A 23 -29.25 -4.82 1.31
C ALA A 23 -29.11 -5.27 -0.15
N ALA A 24 -27.90 -5.58 -0.62
CA ALA A 24 -27.63 -6.07 -1.96
C ALA A 24 -28.31 -7.42 -2.25
N LEU A 25 -28.43 -8.28 -1.24
CA LEU A 25 -29.08 -9.59 -1.29
C LEU A 25 -30.59 -9.51 -1.01
N GLY A 26 -31.16 -8.31 -0.78
CA GLY A 26 -32.59 -8.13 -0.51
C GLY A 26 -33.05 -8.61 0.86
N THR A 27 -32.12 -8.73 1.82
CA THR A 27 -32.38 -9.13 3.20
C THR A 27 -32.27 -7.95 4.17
N THR A 28 -32.89 -8.06 5.34
CA THR A 28 -32.76 -7.09 6.45
C THR A 28 -31.94 -7.65 7.61
N ALA A 29 -31.16 -8.70 7.39
CA ALA A 29 -30.41 -9.35 8.45
C ALA A 29 -29.26 -8.47 8.94
N THR A 30 -29.21 -8.24 10.24
CA THR A 30 -28.11 -7.54 10.88
C THR A 30 -26.96 -8.51 11.15
N PRO A 31 -25.73 -8.21 10.70
CA PRO A 31 -24.57 -9.04 11.01
C PRO A 31 -24.34 -9.06 12.54
N GLN A 32 -24.34 -10.25 13.12
CA GLN A 32 -24.11 -10.46 14.55
C GLN A 32 -22.69 -10.99 14.78
N PRO A 33 -21.90 -10.41 15.70
CA PRO A 33 -20.52 -10.83 15.92
C PRO A 33 -20.48 -12.29 16.43
N LEU A 34 -19.59 -13.08 15.84
CA LEU A 34 -19.37 -14.47 16.19
C LEU A 34 -18.04 -14.60 16.94
N ALA A 35 -18.07 -15.23 18.11
CA ALA A 35 -16.84 -15.49 18.89
C ALA A 35 -15.99 -16.64 18.28
N THR A 36 -16.59 -17.42 17.39
CA THR A 36 -15.97 -18.54 16.69
C THR A 36 -15.23 -18.04 15.46
N GLN A 37 -14.00 -18.52 15.25
CA GLN A 37 -13.26 -18.19 14.04
C GLN A 37 -13.94 -18.79 12.80
N PRO A 38 -13.91 -18.05 11.68
CA PRO A 38 -14.46 -18.54 10.43
C PRO A 38 -13.60 -19.72 9.95
N ALA A 39 -14.24 -20.81 9.54
CA ALA A 39 -13.55 -21.98 9.00
C ALA A 39 -14.26 -22.43 7.73
N GLY A 40 -13.52 -22.58 6.63
CA GLY A 40 -14.06 -23.04 5.36
C GLY A 40 -13.40 -22.39 4.15
N ALA A 41 -13.84 -22.82 2.97
CA ALA A 41 -13.53 -22.17 1.70
C ALA A 41 -14.51 -21.02 1.47
N GLY A 42 -14.02 -19.92 0.91
CA GLY A 42 -14.82 -18.74 0.62
C GLY A 42 -14.11 -17.80 -0.34
N TYR A 43 -14.52 -16.54 -0.36
CA TYR A 43 -13.92 -15.50 -1.18
C TYR A 43 -13.26 -14.43 -0.32
N LEU A 44 -11.99 -14.17 -0.59
CA LEU A 44 -11.19 -13.13 0.04
C LEU A 44 -11.26 -11.86 -0.81
N ILE A 45 -11.64 -10.76 -0.18
CA ILE A 45 -11.72 -9.42 -0.76
C ILE A 45 -10.64 -8.58 -0.09
N SER A 46 -9.67 -8.14 -0.87
CA SER A 46 -8.57 -7.31 -0.37
C SER A 46 -8.83 -5.83 -0.67
N ALA A 47 -8.77 -4.99 0.35
CA ALA A 47 -8.89 -3.55 0.25
C ALA A 47 -7.67 -2.88 0.88
N ARG A 48 -6.92 -2.10 0.09
CA ARG A 48 -5.78 -1.34 0.59
C ARG A 48 -6.27 -0.05 1.23
N VAL A 49 -5.76 0.23 2.42
CA VAL A 49 -5.97 1.45 3.18
C VAL A 49 -4.76 2.37 2.97
N ALA A 50 -5.00 3.62 2.61
CA ALA A 50 -3.98 4.65 2.42
C ALA A 50 -4.45 5.99 3.02
N GLY A 51 -3.55 6.89 3.40
CA GLY A 51 -3.90 8.19 4.00
C GLY A 51 -3.14 8.43 5.30
N GLY A 52 -3.85 8.65 6.41
CA GLY A 52 -3.23 8.79 7.74
C GLY A 52 -2.58 7.51 8.29
N HIS A 53 -3.03 6.35 7.82
CA HIS A 53 -2.43 5.05 8.06
C HIS A 53 -2.37 4.29 6.73
N THR A 54 -1.33 3.47 6.53
CA THR A 54 -1.24 2.55 5.39
C THR A 54 -1.49 1.14 5.88
N GLY A 55 -2.30 0.37 5.18
CA GLY A 55 -2.66 -0.96 5.61
C GLY A 55 -3.39 -1.77 4.55
N VAL A 56 -3.74 -2.99 4.92
CA VAL A 56 -4.59 -3.86 4.12
C VAL A 56 -5.70 -4.39 5.00
N ILE A 57 -6.92 -4.28 4.50
CA ILE A 57 -8.10 -4.95 5.03
C ILE A 57 -8.36 -6.16 4.14
N VAL A 58 -8.58 -7.30 4.78
CA VAL A 58 -9.02 -8.52 4.09
C VAL A 58 -10.37 -8.88 4.67
N ALA A 59 -11.40 -8.77 3.84
CA ALA A 59 -12.72 -9.33 4.12
C ALA A 59 -12.79 -10.74 3.51
N TRP A 60 -13.44 -11.66 4.18
CA TRP A 60 -13.67 -13.02 3.74
C TRP A 60 -15.16 -13.30 3.86
N VAL A 61 -15.73 -13.87 2.81
CA VAL A 61 -17.12 -14.31 2.79
C VAL A 61 -17.14 -15.81 2.56
N ASP A 62 -18.01 -16.53 3.27
CA ASP A 62 -18.12 -17.97 3.07
C ASP A 62 -18.70 -18.34 1.69
N ALA A 63 -18.60 -19.62 1.34
CA ALA A 63 -19.15 -20.14 0.09
C ALA A 63 -20.68 -19.91 -0.01
N VAL A 64 -21.40 -19.91 1.12
CA VAL A 64 -22.85 -19.70 1.15
C VAL A 64 -23.23 -18.28 0.71
N LEU A 65 -22.49 -17.28 1.18
CA LEU A 65 -22.65 -15.88 0.80
C LEU A 65 -22.16 -15.63 -0.63
N GLY A 66 -21.07 -16.29 -1.03
CA GLY A 66 -20.59 -16.30 -2.42
C GLY A 66 -21.64 -16.84 -3.39
N ASP A 67 -22.29 -17.95 -3.05
CA ASP A 67 -23.35 -18.56 -3.84
C ASP A 67 -24.62 -17.70 -3.85
N ALA A 68 -24.96 -17.06 -2.73
CA ALA A 68 -26.07 -16.11 -2.67
C ALA A 68 -25.81 -14.88 -3.56
N ALA A 69 -24.60 -14.33 -3.53
CA ALA A 69 -24.18 -13.25 -4.42
C ALA A 69 -24.22 -13.68 -5.90
N ALA A 70 -23.81 -14.92 -6.19
CA ALA A 70 -23.90 -15.51 -7.52
C ALA A 70 -25.34 -15.64 -8.02
N ARG A 71 -26.27 -16.08 -7.17
CA ARG A 71 -27.70 -16.15 -7.53
C ARG A 71 -28.28 -14.77 -7.83
N THR A 72 -27.98 -13.78 -7.00
CA THR A 72 -28.45 -12.40 -7.19
C THR A 72 -27.87 -11.76 -8.45
N ALA A 73 -26.59 -11.99 -8.73
CA ALA A 73 -25.93 -11.52 -9.95
C ALA A 73 -26.47 -12.22 -11.21
N SER A 74 -26.69 -13.55 -11.13
CA SER A 74 -27.24 -14.36 -12.23
C SER A 74 -28.67 -13.98 -12.60
N SER A 75 -29.42 -13.38 -11.67
CA SER A 75 -30.78 -12.88 -11.94
C SER A 75 -30.80 -11.56 -12.71
N ARG A 76 -29.65 -10.86 -12.86
CA ARG A 76 -29.53 -9.58 -13.58
C ARG A 76 -28.91 -9.69 -14.97
N GLU A 77 -28.02 -10.64 -15.21
CA GLU A 77 -27.39 -10.88 -16.51
C GLU A 77 -27.23 -12.39 -16.75
N GLY A 78 -27.69 -12.86 -17.92
CA GLY A 78 -27.84 -14.27 -18.28
C GLY A 78 -26.56 -15.09 -18.48
N GLN A 79 -25.51 -14.89 -17.66
CA GLN A 79 -24.35 -15.77 -17.59
C GLN A 79 -23.78 -15.79 -16.16
N PRO A 80 -23.63 -16.96 -15.50
CA PRO A 80 -22.98 -17.07 -14.20
C PRO A 80 -21.47 -16.96 -14.38
N ALA A 81 -20.97 -15.76 -14.65
CA ALA A 81 -19.55 -15.50 -14.73
C ALA A 81 -19.05 -15.09 -13.34
N LEU A 82 -17.93 -15.67 -12.91
CA LEU A 82 -17.18 -15.27 -11.72
C LEU A 82 -17.00 -13.74 -11.64
N ASP A 83 -16.94 -13.08 -12.81
CA ASP A 83 -16.89 -11.63 -12.98
C ASP A 83 -18.10 -10.88 -12.40
N ALA A 84 -19.32 -11.42 -12.48
CA ALA A 84 -20.51 -10.77 -11.96
C ALA A 84 -20.54 -10.80 -10.42
N VAL A 85 -20.11 -11.92 -9.82
CA VAL A 85 -19.97 -12.09 -8.37
C VAL A 85 -18.88 -11.16 -7.83
N THR A 86 -17.71 -11.18 -8.45
CA THR A 86 -16.58 -10.35 -8.06
C THR A 86 -16.90 -8.86 -8.23
N THR A 87 -17.65 -8.48 -9.26
CA THR A 87 -18.13 -7.10 -9.45
C THR A 87 -19.10 -6.68 -8.35
N LEU A 88 -20.10 -7.51 -8.03
CA LEU A 88 -21.07 -7.20 -6.97
C LEU A 88 -20.40 -7.12 -5.59
N LEU A 89 -19.50 -8.06 -5.27
CA LEU A 89 -18.72 -8.03 -4.04
C LEU A 89 -17.80 -6.81 -3.98
N LYS A 90 -17.15 -6.46 -5.09
CA LYS A 90 -16.27 -5.28 -5.18
C LYS A 90 -17.06 -3.99 -5.01
N ASP A 91 -18.21 -3.85 -5.66
CA ASP A 91 -19.06 -2.66 -5.56
C ASP A 91 -19.64 -2.50 -4.15
N THR A 92 -20.17 -3.58 -3.58
CA THR A 92 -20.72 -3.58 -2.21
C THR A 92 -19.64 -3.27 -1.17
N THR A 93 -18.45 -3.86 -1.32
CA THR A 93 -17.30 -3.58 -0.44
C THR A 93 -16.84 -2.14 -0.60
N THR A 94 -16.80 -1.61 -1.82
CA THR A 94 -16.43 -0.21 -2.09
C THR A 94 -17.41 0.75 -1.44
N HIS A 95 -18.71 0.47 -1.55
CA HIS A 95 -19.76 1.26 -0.92
C HIS A 95 -19.63 1.24 0.61
N ALA A 96 -19.46 0.06 1.21
CA ALA A 96 -19.26 -0.08 2.65
C ALA A 96 -18.01 0.68 3.13
N CYS A 97 -16.88 0.54 2.45
CA CYS A 97 -15.66 1.28 2.78
C CYS A 97 -15.83 2.80 2.66
N ALA A 98 -16.64 3.28 1.71
CA ALA A 98 -16.95 4.71 1.60
C ALA A 98 -17.72 5.21 2.83
N LEU A 99 -18.68 4.44 3.34
CA LEU A 99 -19.41 4.78 4.58
C LEU A 99 -18.48 4.80 5.80
N VAL A 100 -17.56 3.85 5.90
CA VAL A 100 -16.54 3.84 6.95
C VAL A 100 -15.67 5.10 6.90
N ALA A 101 -15.26 5.53 5.70
CA ALA A 101 -14.47 6.75 5.51
C ALA A 101 -15.21 8.05 5.87
N LEU A 102 -16.54 8.03 6.00
CA LEU A 102 -17.31 9.19 6.46
C LEU A 102 -17.25 9.36 7.99
N ALA A 103 -16.85 8.34 8.74
CA ALA A 103 -16.71 8.43 10.18
C ALA A 103 -15.54 9.37 10.54
N PRO A 104 -15.70 10.31 11.50
CA PRO A 104 -14.66 11.28 11.84
C PRO A 104 -13.35 10.62 12.30
N GLU A 105 -13.46 9.45 12.95
CA GLU A 105 -12.35 8.58 13.36
C GLU A 105 -11.54 7.96 12.21
N PHE A 106 -12.13 7.85 11.01
CA PHE A 106 -11.50 7.23 9.83
C PHE A 106 -11.49 8.15 8.59
N SER A 107 -11.87 9.42 8.75
CA SER A 107 -11.96 10.41 7.66
C SER A 107 -10.64 10.66 6.92
N ALA A 108 -9.52 10.39 7.58
CA ALA A 108 -8.18 10.47 6.98
C ALA A 108 -7.77 9.20 6.20
N LEU A 109 -8.60 8.16 6.19
CA LEU A 109 -8.33 6.89 5.52
C LEU A 109 -9.05 6.84 4.17
N ARG A 110 -8.34 6.37 3.15
CA ARG A 110 -8.84 6.04 1.82
C ARG A 110 -8.74 4.54 1.61
N PHE A 111 -9.82 3.97 1.11
CA PHE A 111 -9.91 2.54 0.85
C PHE A 111 -9.90 2.30 -0.66
N THR A 112 -9.12 1.31 -1.10
CA THR A 112 -9.00 0.92 -2.51
C THR A 112 -9.14 -0.59 -2.62
N VAL A 113 -10.31 -1.05 -3.09
CA VAL A 113 -10.59 -2.48 -3.27
C VAL A 113 -9.80 -3.00 -4.46
N SER A 114 -8.89 -3.94 -4.20
CA SER A 114 -7.92 -4.43 -5.18
C SER A 114 -8.48 -5.59 -5.99
N ALA A 115 -8.75 -6.72 -5.34
CA ALA A 115 -9.21 -7.95 -6.00
C ALA A 115 -10.02 -8.84 -5.04
N VAL A 116 -10.85 -9.70 -5.65
CA VAL A 116 -11.59 -10.77 -4.99
C VAL A 116 -11.03 -12.10 -5.47
N THR A 117 -10.54 -12.93 -4.55
CA THR A 117 -9.88 -14.20 -4.86
C THR A 117 -10.46 -15.30 -3.97
N PRO A 118 -10.79 -16.50 -4.49
CA PRO A 118 -11.20 -17.61 -3.64
C PRO A 118 -10.06 -18.05 -2.72
N GLY A 119 -10.35 -18.31 -1.45
CA GLY A 119 -9.35 -18.71 -0.48
C GLY A 119 -9.92 -19.11 0.88
N PRO A 120 -9.05 -19.66 1.76
CA PRO A 120 -9.45 -20.08 3.10
C PRO A 120 -9.73 -18.87 3.99
N ALA A 121 -10.53 -19.10 5.03
CA ALA A 121 -10.84 -18.09 6.02
C ALA A 121 -9.58 -17.57 6.75
N PRO A 122 -9.43 -16.24 6.91
CA PRO A 122 -8.27 -15.65 7.59
C PRO A 122 -8.30 -15.88 9.10
N THR A 123 -7.18 -16.36 9.65
CA THR A 123 -7.00 -16.58 11.09
C THR A 123 -6.91 -15.24 11.83
N GLY A 124 -7.66 -15.08 12.92
CA GLY A 124 -7.66 -13.83 13.71
C GLY A 124 -8.56 -12.71 13.17
N ALA A 125 -9.39 -13.00 12.16
CA ALA A 125 -10.38 -12.06 11.67
C ALA A 125 -11.61 -11.99 12.59
N SER A 126 -12.22 -10.81 12.67
CA SER A 126 -13.50 -10.62 13.36
C SER A 126 -14.60 -11.22 12.49
N ALA A 127 -15.21 -12.30 12.97
CA ALA A 127 -16.30 -12.99 12.27
C ALA A 127 -17.66 -12.43 12.67
N PHE A 128 -18.57 -12.46 11.70
CA PHE A 128 -19.93 -11.98 11.78
C PHE A 128 -20.82 -12.96 11.04
N GLN A 129 -21.95 -13.29 11.64
CA GLN A 129 -22.93 -14.19 11.07
C GLN A 129 -24.16 -13.39 10.67
N MET A 130 -24.73 -13.70 9.51
CA MET A 130 -25.96 -13.11 9.00
C MET A 130 -26.90 -14.17 8.46
N ALA A 131 -28.21 -13.96 8.65
CA ALA A 131 -29.24 -14.86 8.13
C ALA A 131 -29.60 -14.46 6.70
N LEU A 132 -29.45 -15.39 5.75
CA LEU A 132 -29.91 -15.22 4.37
C LEU A 132 -31.42 -15.50 4.25
N PRO A 133 -32.09 -15.04 3.18
CA PRO A 133 -33.54 -15.18 3.05
C PRO A 133 -33.97 -16.64 2.84
N ASP A 134 -33.01 -17.54 2.53
CA ASP A 134 -33.19 -18.97 2.33
C ASP A 134 -32.93 -19.80 3.62
N ALA A 135 -33.01 -19.16 4.80
CA ALA A 135 -32.64 -19.73 6.10
C ALA A 135 -31.19 -20.26 6.20
N ALA A 136 -30.33 -19.92 5.23
CA ALA A 136 -28.92 -20.24 5.27
C ALA A 136 -28.17 -19.22 6.16
N GLU A 137 -27.35 -19.73 7.08
CA GLU A 137 -26.48 -18.89 7.89
C GLU A 137 -25.20 -18.62 7.11
N ALA A 138 -24.91 -17.35 6.86
CA ALA A 138 -23.72 -16.92 6.15
C ALA A 138 -22.74 -16.25 7.10
N THR A 139 -21.46 -16.52 6.87
CA THR A 139 -20.35 -15.99 7.67
C THR A 139 -19.52 -15.01 6.86
N LEU A 140 -19.35 -13.82 7.41
CA LEU A 140 -18.43 -12.78 6.97
C LEU A 140 -17.32 -12.64 8.01
N ALA A 141 -16.08 -12.53 7.59
CA ALA A 141 -14.98 -12.20 8.48
C ALA A 141 -14.16 -11.06 7.93
N VAL A 142 -13.72 -10.14 8.79
CA VAL A 142 -12.88 -9.03 8.37
C VAL A 142 -11.67 -8.93 9.30
N THR A 143 -10.50 -8.82 8.69
CA THR A 143 -9.27 -8.45 9.39
C THR A 143 -8.75 -7.14 8.82
N ALA A 144 -8.33 -6.24 9.70
CA ALA A 144 -7.72 -4.99 9.32
C ALA A 144 -6.30 -4.95 9.88
N THR A 145 -5.31 -4.95 8.99
CA THR A 145 -3.92 -4.75 9.36
C THR A 145 -3.55 -3.33 8.97
N LEU A 146 -3.61 -2.42 9.92
CA LEU A 146 -3.14 -1.04 9.76
C LEU A 146 -1.72 -0.95 10.28
N ALA A 147 -0.76 -0.63 9.43
CA ALA A 147 0.51 -0.14 9.95
C ALA A 147 0.27 1.22 10.64
N GLU A 148 1.01 1.50 11.70
CA GLU A 148 1.14 2.86 12.23
C GLU A 148 1.60 3.79 11.08
N PRO A 149 1.41 5.13 11.17
CA PRO A 149 1.89 6.03 10.12
C PRO A 149 3.39 5.78 10.00
N GLU A 150 3.79 5.14 8.90
CA GLU A 150 5.18 4.82 8.66
C GLU A 150 5.95 6.14 8.55
N GLU A 151 6.61 6.57 9.62
CA GLU A 151 7.86 7.30 9.50
C GLU A 151 8.85 6.36 8.78
N ARG A 152 8.72 6.24 7.46
CA ARG A 152 9.66 5.56 6.53
C ARG A 152 10.43 4.40 7.18
N GLU A 153 9.75 3.35 7.63
CA GLU A 153 10.43 2.17 8.18
C GLU A 153 10.76 1.20 7.03
N SER A 154 11.87 1.49 6.36
CA SER A 154 12.98 0.55 6.21
C SER A 154 12.62 -0.96 6.29
N PRO A 155 12.73 -1.75 5.21
CA PRO A 155 12.58 -3.18 5.31
C PRO A 155 13.70 -3.70 6.22
N ARG A 156 13.34 -4.40 7.30
CA ARG A 156 14.30 -5.01 8.22
C ARG A 156 15.00 -6.15 7.50
N ILE A 157 16.16 -5.88 6.91
CA ILE A 157 17.11 -6.90 6.47
C ILE A 157 17.89 -7.34 7.70
N ASN A 158 17.28 -8.20 8.51
CA ASN A 158 17.97 -8.87 9.61
C ASN A 158 18.54 -10.19 9.10
N GLY A 159 19.86 -10.24 8.92
CA GLY A 159 20.57 -11.52 8.87
C GLY A 159 21.95 -11.53 8.23
N ASN A 160 22.26 -10.65 7.27
CA ASN A 160 23.50 -10.79 6.49
C ASN A 160 24.27 -9.49 6.21
N LEU A 161 23.85 -8.38 6.81
CA LEU A 161 24.46 -7.07 6.54
C LEU A 161 25.83 -6.89 7.22
N ASP A 162 26.16 -7.68 8.26
CA ASP A 162 27.44 -7.57 8.97
C ASP A 162 28.65 -7.98 8.10
N LEU A 163 28.43 -8.81 7.07
CA LEU A 163 29.46 -9.30 6.14
C LEU A 163 29.73 -8.38 4.93
N VAL A 164 28.90 -7.35 4.67
CA VAL A 164 29.00 -6.48 3.47
C VAL A 164 29.40 -5.03 3.82
N LEU A 165 29.63 -4.72 5.10
CA LEU A 165 29.95 -3.35 5.55
C LEU A 165 31.39 -2.89 5.21
N ASP A 166 32.22 -3.74 4.58
CA ASP A 166 33.64 -3.46 4.26
C ASP A 166 33.89 -3.38 2.73
N VAL A 167 32.96 -2.80 1.98
CA VAL A 167 33.09 -2.63 0.52
C VAL A 167 33.38 -1.18 0.19
N GLU A 168 34.49 -0.92 -0.49
CA GLU A 168 34.80 0.39 -1.07
C GLU A 168 33.84 0.68 -2.23
N LEU A 169 33.12 1.80 -2.16
CA LEU A 169 32.12 2.19 -3.15
C LEU A 169 32.53 3.50 -3.83
N PRO A 170 32.45 3.59 -5.17
CA PRO A 170 32.76 4.81 -5.88
C PRO A 170 31.72 5.89 -5.57
N LEU A 171 32.18 6.99 -4.98
CA LEU A 171 31.38 8.18 -4.74
C LEU A 171 31.52 9.16 -5.91
N VAL A 172 30.39 9.67 -6.39
CA VAL A 172 30.35 10.66 -7.46
C VAL A 172 29.66 11.92 -6.94
N VAL A 173 30.35 13.05 -6.98
CA VAL A 173 29.76 14.36 -6.70
C VAL A 173 29.28 14.96 -8.02
N ARG A 174 27.99 15.31 -8.08
CA ARG A 174 27.35 15.90 -9.25
C ARG A 174 26.92 17.33 -8.96
N PHE A 175 27.51 18.25 -9.70
CA PHE A 175 27.16 19.68 -9.68
C PHE A 175 25.86 19.97 -10.43
N GLY A 176 25.61 19.24 -11.52
CA GLY A 176 24.41 19.44 -12.34
C GLY A 176 24.36 18.49 -13.53
N ARG A 177 23.22 18.49 -14.23
CA ARG A 177 22.98 17.70 -15.43
C ARG A 177 22.27 18.57 -16.46
N THR A 178 22.80 18.61 -17.68
CA THR A 178 22.17 19.28 -18.82
C THR A 178 22.09 18.33 -20.01
N THR A 179 21.13 18.55 -20.90
CA THR A 179 20.95 17.76 -22.13
C THR A 179 21.24 18.65 -23.32
N LEU A 180 22.22 18.26 -24.15
CA LEU A 180 22.60 18.99 -25.36
C LEU A 180 22.22 18.19 -26.60
N SER A 181 21.87 18.90 -27.69
CA SER A 181 21.71 18.26 -28.99
C SER A 181 23.07 17.82 -29.55
N LEU A 182 23.09 16.78 -30.39
CA LEU A 182 24.33 16.28 -31.00
C LEU A 182 25.10 17.38 -31.75
N LYS A 183 24.38 18.31 -32.40
CA LYS A 183 24.97 19.45 -33.10
C LYS A 183 25.68 20.41 -32.12
N ALA A 184 25.10 20.67 -30.96
CA ALA A 184 25.71 21.51 -29.94
C ALA A 184 26.93 20.82 -29.30
N LEU A 185 26.84 19.51 -29.03
CA LEU A 185 27.94 18.72 -28.49
C LEU A 185 29.15 18.71 -29.44
N SER A 186 28.91 18.52 -30.75
CA SER A 186 29.97 18.52 -31.77
C SER A 186 30.66 19.89 -31.95
N GLY A 187 30.03 20.98 -31.51
CA GLY A 187 30.59 22.33 -31.56
C GLY A 187 31.35 22.74 -30.31
N LEU A 188 31.40 21.90 -29.27
CA LEU A 188 32.15 22.20 -28.05
C LEU A 188 33.65 22.18 -28.34
N GLY A 189 34.33 23.22 -27.87
CA GLY A 189 35.77 23.36 -27.93
C GLY A 189 36.35 23.96 -26.65
N PRO A 190 37.69 24.06 -26.55
CA PRO A 190 38.34 24.70 -25.41
C PRO A 190 37.77 26.12 -25.18
N GLY A 191 37.33 26.39 -23.96
CA GLY A 191 36.72 27.68 -23.59
C GLY A 191 35.20 27.75 -23.77
N SER A 192 34.55 26.69 -24.25
CA SER A 192 33.07 26.62 -24.30
C SER A 192 32.50 26.49 -22.88
N ILE A 193 31.52 27.34 -22.55
CA ILE A 193 30.81 27.31 -21.26
C ILE A 193 29.51 26.55 -21.44
N VAL A 194 29.28 25.53 -20.61
CA VAL A 194 28.06 24.73 -20.63
C VAL A 194 27.24 25.07 -19.40
N ASP A 195 26.06 25.64 -19.63
CA ASP A 195 25.10 25.93 -18.56
C ASP A 195 24.42 24.64 -18.08
N MET A 196 24.48 24.41 -16.78
CA MET A 196 23.93 23.22 -16.11
C MET A 196 22.52 23.43 -15.55
N GLY A 197 21.94 24.63 -15.70
CA GLY A 197 20.57 24.94 -15.27
C GLY A 197 20.34 24.93 -13.76
N ARG A 198 21.41 25.02 -12.97
CA ARG A 198 21.39 25.05 -11.49
C ARG A 198 21.87 26.41 -11.00
N SER A 199 21.20 26.95 -9.99
CA SER A 199 21.66 28.17 -9.32
C SER A 199 22.92 27.85 -8.49
N PRO A 200 23.88 28.78 -8.37
CA PRO A 200 25.09 28.59 -7.55
C PRO A 200 24.79 28.38 -6.06
N ASP A 201 23.60 28.73 -5.60
CA ASP A 201 23.12 28.50 -4.24
C ASP A 201 22.50 27.10 -4.03
N ASP A 202 22.34 26.30 -5.09
CA ASP A 202 21.78 24.96 -4.97
C ASP A 202 22.83 23.97 -4.40
N PRO A 203 22.45 23.12 -3.44
CA PRO A 203 23.37 22.11 -2.91
C PRO A 203 23.73 21.08 -4.00
N VAL A 204 24.97 20.61 -3.98
CA VAL A 204 25.45 19.57 -4.90
C VAL A 204 25.00 18.19 -4.44
N GLU A 205 24.85 17.29 -5.40
CA GLU A 205 24.37 15.92 -5.17
C GLU A 205 25.55 14.97 -4.97
N LEU A 206 25.49 14.13 -3.94
CA LEU A 206 26.41 13.01 -3.74
C LEU A 206 25.71 11.72 -4.15
N LEU A 207 26.33 10.96 -5.05
CA LEU A 207 25.80 9.72 -5.59
C LEU A 207 26.71 8.54 -5.27
N VAL A 208 26.08 7.38 -5.08
CA VAL A 208 26.70 6.05 -5.11
C VAL A 208 25.97 5.25 -6.18
N SER A 209 26.70 4.63 -7.12
CA SER A 209 26.09 3.77 -8.15
C SER A 209 24.91 4.42 -8.88
N ASP A 210 25.07 5.69 -9.27
CA ASP A 210 24.07 6.54 -9.95
C ASP A 210 22.84 6.96 -9.12
N LYS A 211 22.79 6.61 -7.82
CA LYS A 211 21.71 7.02 -6.91
C LYS A 211 22.16 8.10 -5.94
N VAL A 212 21.35 9.14 -5.79
CA VAL A 212 21.61 10.24 -4.83
C VAL A 212 21.47 9.73 -3.40
N ILE A 213 22.52 9.91 -2.60
CA ILE A 213 22.60 9.49 -1.19
C ILE A 213 22.71 10.66 -0.22
N ALA A 214 23.13 11.83 -0.68
CA ALA A 214 23.24 13.03 0.16
C ALA A 214 23.22 14.29 -0.70
N TYR A 215 22.93 15.41 -0.04
CA TYR A 215 23.11 16.75 -0.56
C TYR A 215 24.14 17.47 0.31
N GLY A 216 24.91 18.35 -0.31
CA GLY A 216 25.93 19.08 0.42
C GLY A 216 26.41 20.32 -0.31
N GLU A 217 27.35 21.00 0.33
CA GLU A 217 28.04 22.16 -0.25
C GLU A 217 29.53 21.86 -0.37
N VAL A 218 30.14 22.35 -1.45
CA VAL A 218 31.57 22.13 -1.70
C VAL A 218 32.37 23.08 -0.83
N VAL A 219 33.27 22.51 -0.04
CA VAL A 219 34.19 23.22 0.84
C VAL A 219 35.61 22.92 0.43
N ILE A 220 36.56 23.81 0.73
CA ILE A 220 37.98 23.54 0.52
C ILE A 220 38.61 23.34 1.88
N VAL A 221 39.23 22.19 2.09
CA VAL A 221 39.91 21.81 3.33
C VAL A 221 41.34 21.43 2.98
N ASP A 222 42.32 22.13 3.56
CA ASP A 222 43.75 21.89 3.32
C ASP A 222 44.16 21.83 1.83
N GLY A 223 43.56 22.70 1.01
CA GLY A 223 43.80 22.75 -0.43
C GLY A 223 43.15 21.63 -1.23
N SER A 224 42.36 20.76 -0.58
CA SER A 224 41.57 19.70 -1.21
C SER A 224 40.09 20.07 -1.25
N TYR A 225 39.40 19.65 -2.30
CA TYR A 225 37.95 19.78 -2.38
C TYR A 225 37.29 18.74 -1.48
N GLY A 226 36.42 19.21 -0.57
CA GLY A 226 35.58 18.40 0.29
C GLY A 226 34.11 18.72 0.07
N LEU A 227 33.23 17.84 0.57
CA LEU A 227 31.78 18.02 0.54
C LEU A 227 31.25 18.03 1.96
N ARG A 228 30.67 19.14 2.41
CA ARG A 228 29.95 19.21 3.69
C ARG A 228 28.52 18.76 3.45
N ILE A 229 28.16 17.61 4.04
CA ILE A 229 26.80 17.04 3.93
C ILE A 229 25.84 17.95 4.70
N THR A 230 24.83 18.47 4.00
CA THR A 230 23.75 19.29 4.58
C THR A 230 22.50 18.46 4.82
N ASP A 231 22.20 17.52 3.93
CA ASP A 231 21.05 16.63 4.03
C ASP A 231 21.46 15.19 3.65
N LEU A 232 20.99 14.20 4.41
CA LEU A 232 21.42 12.81 4.29
C LEU A 232 20.19 11.90 4.16
N VAL A 233 20.16 11.06 3.11
CA VAL A 233 19.07 10.10 2.94
C VAL A 233 19.17 8.96 3.96
N SER A 234 18.01 8.38 4.28
CA SER A 234 17.86 7.34 5.31
C SER A 234 18.83 6.17 5.09
N ARG A 235 19.31 5.54 6.19
CA ARG A 235 20.25 4.40 6.12
C ARG A 235 19.75 3.29 5.19
N SER A 236 18.46 3.09 5.16
CA SER A 236 17.78 2.04 4.40
C SER A 236 17.66 2.38 2.93
N ASP A 237 17.48 3.66 2.58
CA ASP A 237 17.53 4.12 1.19
C ASP A 237 18.96 4.05 0.61
N ARG A 238 19.97 4.23 1.46
CA ARG A 238 21.39 4.02 1.11
C ARG A 238 21.69 2.54 0.87
N ILE A 239 21.22 1.63 1.71
CA ILE A 239 21.41 0.18 1.48
C ILE A 239 20.69 -0.26 0.20
N ARG A 240 19.47 0.20 -0.04
CA ARG A 240 18.75 -0.03 -1.31
C ARG A 240 19.43 0.59 -2.54
N ALA A 241 20.36 1.54 -2.36
CA ALA A 241 21.18 2.04 -3.47
C ALA A 241 22.21 1.01 -3.95
N LEU A 242 22.54 0.05 -3.08
CA LEU A 242 23.59 -0.94 -3.27
C LEU A 242 23.06 -2.30 -3.75
N GLU A 243 21.76 -2.58 -3.57
CA GLU A 243 21.17 -3.91 -3.85
C GLU A 243 20.75 -4.14 -5.32
N THR A 244 20.69 -3.11 -6.16
CA THR A 244 20.31 -3.27 -7.58
C THR A 244 21.56 -3.44 -8.45
N HIS A 245 22.09 -4.67 -8.51
CA HIS A 245 22.89 -5.21 -9.62
C HIS A 245 22.62 -6.70 -9.79
#